data_AF-A0A3P7IKM0-F1
#
_entry.id   AF-A0A3P7IKM0-F1
#
_cell.length_a   1.000
_cell.length_b   1.000
_cell.length_c   1.000
_cell.angle_alpha   90.00
_cell.angle_beta   90.00
_cell.angle_gamma   90.00
#
_symmetry.space_group_name_H-M   'P 1'
#
loop_
_entity.id
_entity.type
_entity.pdbx_description
1 polymer ?
#
loop_
_entity_poly.entity_id
_entity_poly.type
_entity_poly.pdbx_seq_one_letter_code
_entity_poly.pdbx_strand_id
1 'polypeptide(L)'
;MDPKVTLENTESSCQLLWNDVSGGMEMDQLCRFSPIIYANSCFYRLPAQVYNTSLGKIGAAICWENYMPMYRMTLYNKGIEIYLACTVDDRDVWLSTMRTIALEGRCFVISAAQFLKSSDYPENHPIREKHGLDKVLIRGGSCAVDPLGTVLVQPDFTKELIHYVDVNLSQIARAKMDLDTVGHYSRPEVFQLIVNERSFEPVVRRTD
;
A
#
# COMPACT_ATOMS: atom_id res chain seq x y z
N MET A 1 -34.28 9.96 14.50
CA MET A 1 -34.74 9.01 13.47
C MET A 1 -33.49 8.48 12.79
N ASP A 2 -33.40 7.16 12.75
CA ASP A 2 -32.19 6.40 13.09
C ASP A 2 -31.02 6.40 12.11
N PRO A 3 -29.78 6.17 12.61
CA PRO A 3 -28.64 5.81 11.80
C PRO A 3 -28.81 4.36 11.32
N LYS A 4 -28.91 4.15 10.00
CA LYS A 4 -28.84 2.80 9.43
C LYS A 4 -27.37 2.40 9.26
N VAL A 5 -26.78 1.93 10.35
CA VAL A 5 -25.79 0.85 10.28
C VAL A 5 -26.51 -0.36 9.70
N THR A 6 -26.02 -0.88 8.58
CA THR A 6 -26.45 -2.19 8.09
C THR A 6 -25.20 -3.03 7.90
N LEU A 7 -24.84 -3.75 8.96
CA LEU A 7 -23.98 -4.93 8.92
C LEU A 7 -24.92 -6.12 8.88
N GLU A 8 -24.95 -6.86 7.77
CA GLU A 8 -25.38 -8.27 7.69
C GLU A 8 -25.19 -8.78 6.25
N ASN A 9 -24.13 -9.55 5.98
CA ASN A 9 -24.28 -11.00 5.84
C ASN A 9 -22.94 -11.71 5.61
N THR A 10 -22.90 -12.89 6.20
CA THR A 10 -21.83 -13.88 6.27
C THR A 10 -21.46 -14.47 4.90
N GLU A 11 -20.17 -14.39 4.52
CA GLU A 11 -19.37 -15.44 3.84
C GLU A 11 -17.97 -14.88 3.47
N SER A 12 -17.00 -14.91 4.39
CA SER A 12 -15.53 -14.84 4.12
C SER A 12 -14.94 -13.82 3.12
N SER A 13 -15.64 -12.75 2.75
CA SER A 13 -15.15 -11.65 1.92
C SER A 13 -14.92 -10.39 2.76
N CYS A 14 -13.68 -9.91 2.85
CA CYS A 14 -13.39 -8.59 3.40
C CYS A 14 -13.45 -7.54 2.28
N GLN A 15 -14.25 -6.49 2.47
CA GLN A 15 -14.27 -5.31 1.61
C GLN A 15 -13.25 -4.28 2.14
N LEU A 16 -12.26 -3.92 1.31
CA LEU A 16 -11.30 -2.86 1.61
C LEU A 16 -11.65 -1.61 0.79
N LEU A 17 -11.76 -0.46 1.47
CA LEU A 17 -12.04 0.85 0.89
C LEU A 17 -10.79 1.74 0.99
N TRP A 18 -10.36 2.35 -0.11
CA TRP A 18 -9.33 3.41 -0.09
C TRP A 18 -9.61 4.46 -1.18
N ASN A 19 -9.10 5.69 -0.97
CA ASN A 19 -9.50 6.88 -1.71
C ASN A 19 -8.28 7.72 -2.15
N ASP A 20 -8.38 8.40 -3.30
CA ASP A 20 -7.32 9.19 -3.95
C ASP A 20 -7.58 10.72 -3.84
N VAL A 21 -7.97 11.24 -2.67
CA VAL A 21 -8.54 12.62 -2.51
C VAL A 21 -7.53 13.70 -2.10
N SER A 22 -7.78 14.93 -2.58
CA SER A 22 -7.24 16.22 -2.14
C SER A 22 -8.32 17.09 -1.42
N GLY A 23 -8.23 17.28 -0.09
CA GLY A 23 -8.88 18.44 0.59
C GLY A 23 -9.43 18.30 2.03
N GLY A 24 -9.02 19.23 2.91
CA GLY A 24 -9.84 19.88 3.98
C GLY A 24 -9.96 19.25 5.39
N MET A 25 -8.99 19.56 6.28
CA MET A 25 -8.59 19.06 7.63
C MET A 25 -9.61 18.85 8.79
N GLU A 26 -9.55 17.68 9.47
CA GLU A 26 -9.83 17.38 10.89
C GLU A 26 -9.26 15.98 11.28
N MET A 27 -9.06 15.64 12.56
CA MET A 27 -8.23 14.49 13.01
C MET A 27 -8.73 13.08 12.57
N ASP A 28 -9.98 12.96 12.14
CA ASP A 28 -10.58 11.75 11.53
C ASP A 28 -10.27 11.63 10.01
N GLN A 29 -9.47 12.57 9.49
CA GLN A 29 -9.15 12.73 8.07
C GLN A 29 -7.67 12.55 7.75
N LEU A 30 -6.87 11.97 8.65
CA LEU A 30 -5.45 11.73 8.39
C LEU A 30 -5.21 10.77 7.19
N CYS A 31 -6.20 9.95 6.82
CA CYS A 31 -6.20 9.16 5.59
C CYS A 31 -6.46 9.98 4.30
N ARG A 32 -6.78 11.28 4.40
CA ARG A 32 -7.26 12.12 3.27
C ARG A 32 -6.20 13.01 2.61
N PHE A 33 -4.95 13.02 3.08
CA PHE A 33 -3.97 14.02 2.63
C PHE A 33 -2.81 13.45 1.82
N SER A 34 -3.11 12.51 0.92
CA SER A 34 -2.16 11.57 0.30
C SER A 34 -1.87 10.40 1.24
N PRO A 35 -2.14 9.16 0.78
CA PRO A 35 -1.70 7.95 1.47
C PRO A 35 -0.20 7.99 1.80
N ILE A 36 0.60 8.79 1.08
CA ILE A 36 2.03 9.00 1.32
C ILE A 36 2.31 9.89 2.53
N ILE A 37 1.54 10.94 2.83
CA ILE A 37 1.81 11.76 4.03
C ILE A 37 1.46 10.96 5.29
N TYR A 38 0.37 10.20 5.27
CA TYR A 38 0.01 9.30 6.37
C TYR A 38 1.00 8.13 6.48
N ALA A 39 1.43 7.56 5.36
CA ALA A 39 2.47 6.54 5.40
C ALA A 39 3.82 7.13 5.86
N ASN A 40 4.14 8.37 5.48
CA ASN A 40 5.32 9.10 5.95
C ASN A 40 5.27 9.38 7.46
N SER A 41 4.09 9.64 8.04
CA SER A 41 3.96 9.89 9.47
C SER A 41 3.86 8.61 10.31
N CYS A 42 3.25 7.53 9.80
CA CYS A 42 3.08 6.27 10.51
C CYS A 42 4.21 5.24 10.28
N PHE A 43 4.88 5.24 9.11
CA PHE A 43 5.79 4.15 8.72
C PHE A 43 7.26 4.56 8.53
N TYR A 44 7.63 5.84 8.34
CA TYR A 44 9.06 6.22 8.22
C TYR A 44 9.87 5.99 9.50
N ARG A 45 9.20 5.81 10.64
CA ARG A 45 9.83 5.67 11.96
C ARG A 45 9.85 4.24 12.49
N LEU A 46 9.26 3.29 11.78
CA LEU A 46 9.10 1.93 12.28
C LEU A 46 9.69 0.92 11.27
N PRO A 47 10.42 -0.10 11.74
CA PRO A 47 10.89 -1.18 10.87
C PRO A 47 9.70 -1.83 10.17
N ALA A 48 9.87 -2.38 8.97
CA ALA A 48 8.82 -3.04 8.17
C ALA A 48 7.78 -3.79 9.04
N GLN A 49 6.66 -3.15 9.38
CA GLN A 49 5.71 -3.66 10.38
C GLN A 49 4.60 -4.46 9.71
N VAL A 50 4.14 -5.49 10.42
CA VAL A 50 2.92 -6.23 10.08
C VAL A 50 2.02 -6.24 11.31
N TYR A 51 0.85 -5.63 11.19
CA TYR A 51 -0.13 -5.52 12.25
C TYR A 51 -1.16 -6.65 12.13
N ASN A 52 -1.43 -7.32 13.24
CA ASN A 52 -2.50 -8.30 13.31
C ASN A 52 -3.83 -7.58 13.56
N THR A 53 -4.77 -7.71 12.64
CA THR A 53 -6.09 -7.08 12.71
C THR A 53 -7.20 -8.12 12.56
N SER A 54 -8.45 -7.73 12.81
CA SER A 54 -9.61 -8.58 12.52
C SER A 54 -9.78 -8.89 11.02
N LEU A 55 -9.15 -8.10 10.15
CA LEU A 55 -9.15 -8.26 8.70
C LEU A 55 -7.95 -9.08 8.19
N GLY A 56 -7.09 -9.58 9.09
CA GLY A 56 -5.84 -10.28 8.74
C GLY A 56 -4.59 -9.47 9.06
N LYS A 57 -3.44 -9.99 8.62
CA LYS A 57 -2.12 -9.39 8.84
C LYS A 57 -1.79 -8.36 7.77
N ILE A 58 -1.75 -7.09 8.17
CA ILE A 58 -1.59 -5.95 7.26
C ILE A 58 -0.21 -5.32 7.45
N GLY A 59 0.51 -5.11 6.36
CA GLY A 59 1.74 -4.32 6.33
C GLY A 59 1.73 -3.37 5.14
N ALA A 60 2.71 -2.48 5.09
CA ALA A 60 2.80 -1.48 4.04
C ALA A 60 4.23 -1.23 3.59
N ALA A 61 4.37 -0.74 2.36
CA ALA A 61 5.61 -0.16 1.82
C ALA A 61 5.29 1.08 0.99
N ILE A 62 6.14 2.09 1.08
CA ILE A 62 5.91 3.39 0.47
C ILE A 62 6.73 3.54 -0.79
N CYS A 63 6.04 3.81 -1.90
CA CYS A 63 6.64 4.18 -3.18
C CYS A 63 7.80 3.23 -3.54
N TRP A 64 9.04 3.71 -3.55
CA TRP A 64 10.19 2.91 -3.95
C TRP A 64 10.66 1.85 -2.95
N GLU A 65 10.13 1.81 -1.72
CA GLU A 65 10.37 0.68 -0.80
C GLU A 65 9.86 -0.65 -1.39
N ASN A 66 8.86 -0.59 -2.28
CA ASN A 66 8.36 -1.74 -3.02
C ASN A 66 9.42 -2.36 -3.94
N TYR A 67 10.46 -1.61 -4.33
CA TYR A 67 11.58 -2.12 -5.11
C TYR A 67 12.70 -2.71 -4.25
N MET A 68 12.68 -2.52 -2.92
CA MET A 68 13.73 -3.00 -2.02
C MET A 68 13.48 -4.46 -1.63
N PRO A 69 14.23 -5.44 -2.17
CA PRO A 69 13.90 -6.86 -1.99
C PRO A 69 14.01 -7.31 -0.53
N MET A 70 15.01 -6.80 0.21
CA MET A 70 15.18 -7.11 1.63
C MET A 70 14.04 -6.57 2.51
N TYR A 71 13.48 -5.41 2.15
CA TYR A 71 12.34 -4.85 2.86
C TYR A 71 11.10 -5.72 2.68
N ARG A 72 10.80 -6.09 1.43
CA ARG A 72 9.70 -7.00 1.11
C ARG A 72 9.85 -8.36 1.77
N MET A 73 11.05 -8.95 1.72
CA MET A 73 11.36 -10.22 2.38
C MET A 73 11.11 -10.14 3.90
N THR A 74 11.39 -9.00 4.52
CA THR A 74 11.09 -8.77 5.95
C THR A 74 9.59 -8.82 6.21
N LEU A 75 8.77 -8.18 5.38
CA LEU A 75 7.30 -8.24 5.48
C LEU A 75 6.77 -9.67 5.25
N TYR A 76 7.29 -10.39 4.26
CA TYR A 76 6.91 -11.77 3.97
C TYR A 76 7.22 -12.68 5.16
N ASN A 77 8.39 -12.53 5.76
CA ASN A 77 8.82 -13.33 6.91
C ASN A 77 7.95 -13.06 8.14
N LYS A 78 7.43 -11.84 8.29
CA LYS A 78 6.43 -11.49 9.30
C LYS A 78 5.01 -12.01 8.98
N GLY A 79 4.84 -12.66 7.83
CA GLY A 79 3.61 -13.32 7.43
C GLY A 79 2.52 -12.36 6.97
N ILE A 80 2.90 -11.28 6.29
CA ILE A 80 1.93 -10.34 5.69
C ILE A 80 0.93 -11.06 4.78
N GLU A 81 -0.34 -10.68 4.89
CA GLU A 81 -1.45 -11.23 4.11
C GLU A 81 -2.06 -10.19 3.17
N ILE A 82 -2.15 -8.95 3.66
CA ILE A 82 -2.59 -7.77 2.90
C ILE A 82 -1.43 -6.78 2.88
N TYR A 83 -0.90 -6.54 1.69
CA TYR A 83 0.22 -5.64 1.41
C TYR A 83 -0.31 -4.34 0.84
N LEU A 84 -0.12 -3.24 1.57
CA LEU A 84 -0.51 -1.90 1.14
C LEU A 84 0.67 -1.20 0.45
N ALA A 85 0.48 -0.75 -0.78
CA ALA A 85 1.51 -0.12 -1.59
C ALA A 85 1.07 1.29 -2.05
N CYS A 86 1.37 2.30 -1.24
CA CYS A 86 1.05 3.70 -1.55
C CYS A 86 2.11 4.32 -2.46
N THR A 87 1.73 5.07 -3.49
CA THR A 87 2.68 5.65 -4.45
C THR A 87 2.20 6.96 -5.11
N VAL A 88 3.14 7.69 -5.70
CA VAL A 88 2.92 8.78 -6.68
C VAL A 88 3.50 8.43 -8.05
N ASP A 89 3.97 7.20 -8.19
CA ASP A 89 4.51 6.65 -9.42
C ASP A 89 3.36 6.17 -10.31
N ASP A 90 2.96 7.01 -11.26
CA ASP A 90 1.88 6.72 -12.20
C ASP A 90 2.38 6.05 -13.50
N ARG A 91 3.61 5.51 -13.51
CA ARG A 91 4.16 4.83 -14.68
C ARG A 91 3.53 3.45 -14.86
N ASP A 92 3.25 3.08 -16.11
CA ASP A 92 2.63 1.80 -16.47
C ASP A 92 3.42 0.57 -15.95
N VAL A 93 4.73 0.72 -15.71
CA VAL A 93 5.61 -0.32 -15.14
C VAL A 93 5.24 -0.70 -13.70
N TRP A 94 4.57 0.19 -12.96
CA TRP A 94 4.21 -0.02 -11.56
C TRP A 94 3.38 -1.30 -11.36
N LEU A 95 2.40 -1.54 -12.24
CA LEU A 95 1.55 -2.74 -12.18
C LEU A 95 2.38 -4.04 -12.26
N SER A 96 3.44 -4.05 -13.07
CA SER A 96 4.31 -5.23 -13.19
C SER A 96 5.02 -5.54 -11.87
N THR A 97 5.40 -4.50 -11.12
CA THR A 97 6.00 -4.63 -9.79
C THR A 97 4.97 -5.16 -8.79
N MET A 98 3.76 -4.59 -8.75
CA MET A 98 2.71 -5.06 -7.83
C MET A 98 2.34 -6.52 -8.07
N ARG A 99 2.28 -6.95 -9.33
CA ARG A 99 2.09 -8.37 -9.68
C ARG A 99 3.22 -9.27 -9.21
N THR A 100 4.45 -8.79 -9.30
CA THR A 100 5.63 -9.52 -8.83
C THR A 100 5.58 -9.69 -7.32
N ILE A 101 5.29 -8.62 -6.57
CA ILE A 101 5.18 -8.65 -5.10
C ILE A 101 4.08 -9.61 -4.65
N ALA A 102 2.91 -9.56 -5.28
CA ALA A 102 1.79 -10.43 -4.93
C ALA A 102 2.13 -11.91 -5.15
N LEU A 103 2.76 -12.22 -6.28
CA LEU A 103 3.19 -13.58 -6.65
C LEU A 103 4.34 -14.09 -5.77
N GLU A 104 5.30 -13.25 -5.43
CA GLU A 104 6.49 -13.62 -4.66
C GLU A 104 6.19 -13.75 -3.15
N GLY A 105 5.36 -12.85 -2.60
CA GLY A 105 4.97 -12.88 -1.20
C GLY A 105 3.76 -13.77 -0.89
N ARG A 106 3.02 -14.19 -1.93
CA ARG A 106 1.71 -14.86 -1.82
C ARG A 106 0.74 -14.10 -0.92
N CYS A 107 0.61 -12.82 -1.15
CA CYS A 107 -0.26 -11.91 -0.41
C CYS A 107 -1.13 -11.09 -1.38
N PHE A 108 -2.23 -10.53 -0.88
CA PHE A 108 -3.00 -9.56 -1.66
C PHE A 108 -2.24 -8.24 -1.67
N VAL A 109 -1.97 -7.69 -2.85
CA VAL A 109 -1.36 -6.36 -2.98
C VAL A 109 -2.44 -5.37 -3.35
N ILE A 110 -2.61 -4.34 -2.51
CA ILE A 110 -3.53 -3.23 -2.71
C ILE A 110 -2.69 -1.97 -2.87
N SER A 111 -2.69 -1.40 -4.07
CA SER A 111 -1.93 -0.20 -4.38
C SER A 111 -2.84 1.02 -4.56
N ALA A 112 -2.45 2.11 -3.89
CA ALA A 112 -3.09 3.40 -3.98
C ALA A 112 -2.11 4.39 -4.63
N ALA A 113 -2.49 4.96 -5.77
CA ALA A 113 -1.71 5.91 -6.53
C ALA A 113 -2.47 7.23 -6.66
N GLN A 114 -1.87 8.32 -6.19
CA GLN A 114 -2.52 9.63 -6.17
C GLN A 114 -2.94 10.09 -7.58
N PHE A 115 -4.18 10.55 -7.72
CA PHE A 115 -4.61 11.36 -8.87
C PHE A 115 -4.44 12.84 -8.51
N LEU A 116 -3.72 13.62 -9.31
CA LEU A 116 -3.41 15.02 -9.00
C LEU A 116 -3.56 15.90 -10.23
N LYS A 117 -4.35 16.96 -10.12
CA LYS A 117 -4.48 18.05 -11.08
C LYS A 117 -3.78 19.31 -10.58
N SER A 118 -3.46 20.22 -11.50
CA SER A 118 -2.93 21.53 -11.15
C SER A 118 -3.90 22.39 -10.33
N SER A 119 -5.20 22.18 -10.46
CA SER A 119 -6.25 22.83 -9.64
C SER A 119 -6.23 22.42 -8.17
N ASP A 120 -5.64 21.28 -7.81
CA ASP A 120 -5.49 20.84 -6.42
C ASP A 120 -4.48 21.68 -5.63
N TYR A 121 -3.62 22.43 -6.33
CA TYR A 121 -2.73 23.38 -5.69
C TYR A 121 -3.47 24.70 -5.35
N PRO A 122 -3.04 25.42 -4.30
CA PRO A 122 -3.57 26.75 -3.97
C PRO A 122 -3.53 27.71 -5.17
N GLU A 123 -4.44 28.69 -5.20
CA GLU A 123 -4.60 29.62 -6.33
C GLU A 123 -3.31 30.32 -6.78
N ASN A 124 -2.47 30.72 -5.82
CA ASN A 124 -1.20 31.43 -6.07
C ASN A 124 0.01 30.47 -6.13
N HIS A 125 -0.21 29.19 -6.35
CA HIS A 125 0.88 28.22 -6.42
C HIS A 125 1.50 28.21 -7.83
N PRO A 126 2.84 28.24 -7.96
CA PRO A 126 3.51 28.31 -9.28
C PRO A 126 3.10 27.22 -10.28
N ILE A 127 2.76 26.02 -9.79
CA ILE A 127 2.28 24.92 -10.64
C ILE A 127 0.91 25.24 -11.25
N ARG A 128 -0.01 25.83 -10.47
CA ARG A 128 -1.35 26.20 -10.94
C ARG A 128 -1.28 27.39 -11.88
N GLU A 129 -0.45 28.39 -11.58
CA GLU A 129 -0.20 29.53 -12.48
C GLU A 129 0.37 29.10 -13.83
N LYS A 130 1.33 28.16 -13.83
CA LYS A 130 1.99 27.67 -15.04
C LYS A 130 1.09 26.79 -15.91
N HIS A 131 0.25 25.97 -15.30
CA HIS A 131 -0.46 24.88 -15.99
C HIS A 131 -1.99 25.05 -16.07
N GLY A 132 -2.56 26.08 -15.45
CA GLY A 132 -4.00 26.30 -15.40
C GLY A 132 -4.69 25.34 -14.43
N LEU A 133 -5.97 25.01 -14.67
CA LEU A 133 -6.79 24.21 -13.76
C LEU A 133 -6.88 22.72 -14.15
N ASP A 134 -6.76 22.40 -15.43
CA ASP A 134 -7.12 21.08 -15.96
C ASP A 134 -5.94 20.15 -16.20
N LYS A 135 -4.71 20.60 -15.93
CA LYS A 135 -3.53 19.78 -16.19
C LYS A 135 -3.45 18.64 -15.16
N VAL A 136 -3.59 17.41 -15.64
CA VAL A 136 -3.24 16.22 -14.86
C VAL A 136 -1.71 16.17 -14.70
N LEU A 137 -1.28 16.12 -13.44
CA LEU A 137 0.12 16.09 -13.00
C LEU A 137 0.54 14.69 -12.58
N ILE A 138 -0.38 13.94 -11.95
CA ILE A 138 -0.22 12.52 -11.62
C ILE A 138 -1.52 11.82 -12.03
N ARG A 139 -1.41 10.76 -12.83
CA ARG A 139 -2.57 10.12 -13.47
C ARG A 139 -3.31 9.12 -12.59
N GLY A 140 -2.87 8.90 -11.34
CA GLY A 140 -3.38 7.80 -10.52
C GLY A 140 -2.83 6.46 -10.99
N GLY A 141 -3.70 5.46 -11.19
CA GLY A 141 -3.31 4.10 -11.53
C GLY A 141 -3.29 3.11 -10.37
N SER A 142 -4.15 3.34 -9.38
CA SER A 142 -4.42 2.40 -8.28
C SER A 142 -4.79 1.02 -8.82
N CYS A 143 -4.34 -0.05 -8.16
CA CYS A 143 -4.58 -1.42 -8.61
C CYS A 143 -4.65 -2.41 -7.45
N ALA A 144 -5.24 -3.59 -7.69
CA ALA A 144 -5.27 -4.69 -6.72
C ALA A 144 -4.89 -6.00 -7.41
N VAL A 145 -4.11 -6.83 -6.73
CA VAL A 145 -3.59 -8.09 -7.27
C VAL A 145 -3.72 -9.20 -6.22
N ASP A 146 -4.16 -10.38 -6.67
CA ASP A 146 -4.26 -11.58 -5.82
C ASP A 146 -2.90 -12.29 -5.61
N PRO A 147 -2.81 -13.24 -4.66
CA PRO A 147 -1.60 -14.01 -4.38
C PRO A 147 -1.04 -14.86 -5.55
N LEU A 148 -1.81 -15.03 -6.63
CA LEU A 148 -1.40 -15.74 -7.85
C LEU A 148 -0.99 -14.77 -8.97
N GLY A 149 -0.98 -13.46 -8.72
CA GLY A 149 -0.58 -12.43 -9.68
C GLY A 149 -1.69 -12.02 -10.66
N THR A 150 -2.94 -12.42 -10.40
CA THR A 150 -4.13 -11.98 -11.15
C THR A 150 -4.51 -10.57 -10.73
N VAL A 151 -4.69 -9.69 -11.71
CA VAL A 151 -5.11 -8.32 -11.46
C VAL A 151 -6.62 -8.29 -11.20
N LEU A 152 -6.99 -7.97 -9.98
CA LEU A 152 -8.39 -7.82 -9.52
C LEU A 152 -8.96 -6.45 -9.88
N VAL A 153 -8.12 -5.42 -9.82
CA VAL A 153 -8.45 -4.04 -10.21
C VAL A 153 -7.38 -3.54 -11.15
N GLN A 154 -7.78 -3.21 -12.38
CA GLN A 154 -6.90 -2.62 -13.40
C GLN A 154 -6.69 -1.12 -13.11
N PRO A 155 -5.49 -0.58 -13.38
CA PRO A 155 -5.25 0.85 -13.25
C PRO A 155 -6.10 1.64 -14.26
N ASP A 156 -6.80 2.67 -13.78
CA ASP A 156 -7.41 3.71 -14.60
C ASP A 156 -6.56 4.99 -14.46
N PHE A 157 -6.08 5.50 -15.60
CA PHE A 157 -5.23 6.70 -15.67
C PHE A 157 -6.01 7.95 -16.13
N THR A 158 -7.33 7.85 -16.26
CA THR A 158 -8.16 8.90 -16.88
C THR A 158 -8.86 9.79 -15.88
N LYS A 159 -9.10 9.30 -14.65
CA LYS A 159 -9.88 10.00 -13.62
C LYS A 159 -9.58 9.49 -12.21
N GLU A 160 -9.93 10.31 -11.23
CA GLU A 160 -10.00 9.92 -9.82
C GLU A 160 -11.10 8.89 -9.58
N LEU A 161 -10.81 7.87 -8.77
CA LEU A 161 -11.72 6.76 -8.50
C LEU A 161 -11.60 6.25 -7.06
N ILE A 162 -12.66 5.58 -6.62
CA ILE A 162 -12.66 4.71 -5.45
C ILE A 162 -12.88 3.29 -5.96
N HIS A 163 -11.95 2.40 -5.64
CA HIS A 163 -12.06 0.99 -5.96
C HIS A 163 -12.48 0.18 -4.74
N TYR A 164 -13.27 -0.86 -5.01
CA TYR A 164 -13.68 -1.86 -4.03
C TYR A 164 -13.27 -3.22 -4.57
N VAL A 165 -12.72 -4.06 -3.70
CA VAL A 165 -12.36 -5.43 -4.04
C VAL A 165 -12.65 -6.34 -2.85
N ASP A 166 -13.26 -7.48 -3.14
CA ASP A 166 -13.45 -8.55 -2.18
C ASP A 166 -12.21 -9.43 -2.14
N VAL A 167 -11.63 -9.58 -0.95
CA VAL A 167 -10.48 -10.46 -0.75
C VAL A 167 -10.87 -11.67 0.09
N ASN A 168 -10.49 -12.86 -0.38
CA ASN A 168 -10.66 -14.11 0.35
C ASN A 168 -9.28 -14.60 0.81
N LEU A 169 -8.98 -14.41 2.09
CA LEU A 169 -7.68 -14.72 2.68
C LEU A 169 -7.33 -16.21 2.65
N SER A 170 -8.33 -17.11 2.53
CA SER A 170 -8.06 -18.55 2.37
C SER A 170 -7.27 -18.90 1.11
N GLN A 171 -7.23 -17.99 0.12
CA GLN A 171 -6.41 -18.15 -1.08
C GLN A 171 -4.92 -18.12 -0.77
N ILE A 172 -4.49 -17.41 0.28
CA ILE A 172 -3.08 -17.28 0.65
C ILE A 172 -2.49 -18.63 1.03
N ALA A 173 -3.17 -19.39 1.89
CA ALA A 173 -2.72 -20.72 2.29
C ALA A 173 -2.57 -21.65 1.08
N ARG A 174 -3.52 -21.57 0.12
CA ARG A 174 -3.46 -22.35 -1.12
C ARG A 174 -2.30 -21.92 -2.02
N ALA A 175 -2.09 -20.62 -2.19
CA ALA A 175 -1.03 -20.09 -3.02
C ALA A 175 0.37 -20.39 -2.44
N LYS A 176 0.50 -20.41 -1.11
CA LYS A 176 1.73 -20.81 -0.42
C LYS A 176 2.06 -22.30 -0.52
N MET A 177 1.10 -23.17 -0.88
CA MET A 177 1.43 -24.58 -1.17
C MET A 177 2.27 -24.74 -2.43
N ASP A 178 2.11 -23.83 -3.40
CA ASP A 178 2.86 -23.82 -4.66
C ASP A 178 4.23 -23.14 -4.49
N LEU A 179 4.29 -21.99 -3.80
CA LEU A 179 5.54 -21.28 -3.51
C LEU A 179 5.44 -20.55 -2.18
N ASP A 180 6.36 -20.84 -1.26
CA ASP A 180 6.59 -20.05 -0.05
C ASP A 180 8.06 -19.62 0.06
N THR A 181 8.34 -18.36 -0.31
CA THR A 181 9.69 -17.77 -0.39
C THR A 181 10.39 -17.66 0.96
N VAL A 182 9.63 -17.60 2.06
CA VAL A 182 10.15 -17.58 3.44
C VAL A 182 9.98 -18.93 4.16
N GLY A 183 9.26 -19.86 3.53
CA GLY A 183 9.08 -21.23 3.99
C GLY A 183 9.94 -22.21 3.20
N HIS A 184 9.30 -23.14 2.49
CA HIS A 184 9.97 -24.29 1.89
C HIS A 184 10.86 -23.95 0.67
N TYR A 185 10.78 -22.74 0.10
CA TYR A 185 11.72 -22.25 -0.94
C TYR A 185 12.84 -21.33 -0.41
N SER A 186 12.92 -21.10 0.91
CA SER A 186 13.79 -20.05 1.50
C SER A 186 15.31 -20.35 1.48
N ARG A 187 15.72 -21.62 1.40
CA ARG A 187 17.14 -22.06 1.37
C ARG A 187 18.01 -21.43 2.49
N PRO A 188 17.64 -21.57 3.78
CA PRO A 188 18.32 -20.90 4.91
C PRO A 188 19.78 -21.36 5.12
N GLU A 189 20.16 -22.49 4.54
CA GLU A 189 21.54 -22.98 4.51
C GLU A 189 22.42 -22.23 3.49
N VAL A 190 21.81 -21.48 2.56
CA VAL A 190 22.50 -20.65 1.57
C VAL A 190 22.36 -19.16 1.88
N PHE A 191 21.15 -18.72 2.22
CA PHE A 191 20.83 -17.31 2.42
C PHE A 191 20.28 -17.06 3.82
N GLN A 192 20.80 -16.01 4.47
CA GLN A 192 20.26 -15.50 5.72
C GLN A 192 20.12 -13.98 5.64
N LEU A 193 18.94 -13.47 5.99
CA LEU A 193 18.68 -12.05 6.11
C LEU A 193 18.66 -11.66 7.59
N ILE A 194 19.56 -10.78 8.00
CA ILE A 194 19.60 -10.21 9.36
C ILE A 194 19.00 -8.82 9.30
N VAL A 195 17.89 -8.60 10.00
CA VAL A 195 17.18 -7.32 10.04
C VAL A 195 17.47 -6.63 11.36
N ASN A 196 17.93 -5.38 11.31
CA ASN A 196 18.09 -4.55 12.50
C ASN A 196 16.79 -3.77 12.77
N GLU A 197 16.09 -4.15 13.84
CA GLU A 197 14.81 -3.53 14.23
C GLU A 197 14.94 -2.52 15.38
N ARG A 198 16.16 -2.10 15.73
CA ARG A 198 16.37 -1.10 16.78
C ARG A 198 15.78 0.24 16.35
N SER A 199 15.11 0.91 17.29
CA SER A 199 14.73 2.32 17.11
C SER A 199 15.97 3.20 17.12
N PHE A 200 16.02 4.17 16.20
CA PHE A 200 17.07 5.19 16.15
C PHE A 200 16.45 6.57 16.38
N GLU A 201 17.05 7.32 17.29
CA GLU A 201 16.65 8.71 17.51
C GLU A 201 17.22 9.61 16.40
N PRO A 202 16.41 10.50 15.79
CA PRO A 202 16.89 11.43 14.76
C PRO A 202 17.98 12.37 15.25
N VAL A 203 18.03 12.64 16.57
CA VAL A 203 19.01 13.52 17.20
C VAL A 203 19.58 12.82 18.43
N VAL A 204 20.84 12.41 18.34
CA VAL A 204 21.60 11.89 19.48
C VAL A 204 22.54 12.98 19.97
N ARG A 205 22.26 13.57 21.12
CA ARG A 205 23.16 14.54 21.75
C ARG A 205 24.29 13.78 22.44
N ARG A 206 25.53 14.01 22.00
CA ARG A 206 26.72 13.56 22.72
C ARG A 206 27.15 14.68 23.66
N THR A 207 27.18 14.39 24.96
CA THR A 207 27.95 15.17 25.92
C THR A 207 29.31 14.51 26.02
N ASP A 208 30.34 15.25 25.64
CA ASP A 208 31.74 14.84 25.83
C ASP A 208 32.07 14.64 27.32
#